data_AF-A0A957R003-F1
#
_entry.id   AF-A0A957R003-F1
#
_cell.length_a   1.000
_cell.length_b   1.000
_cell.length_c   1.000
_cell.angle_alpha   90.00
_cell.angle_beta   90.00
_cell.angle_gamma   90.00
#
_symmetry.space_group_name_H-M   'P 1'
#
loop_
_entity.id
_entity.type
_entity.pdbx_description
1 polymer ?
#
loop_
_entity_poly.entity_id
_entity_poly.type
_entity_poly.pdbx_seq_one_letter_code
_entity_poly.pdbx_strand_id
1 'polypeptide(L)'
;MNQIQDELKQRSDLQAREDLQTLLSILPAHIRQELEQNGRQDQLLEIVMDLGRTPSARYVDGEVVLSNVEVTAEEIATVEANIGDFDDDNRA
;
A
#
# COMPACT_ATOMS: atom_id res chain seq x y z
N MET A 1 29.38 -18.03 -8.38
CA MET A 1 28.66 -16.78 -8.72
C MET A 1 27.17 -17.00 -8.44
N ASN A 2 26.74 -16.92 -7.18
CA ASN A 2 25.30 -16.99 -6.80
C ASN A 2 25.02 -16.29 -5.45
N GLN A 3 25.96 -16.32 -4.50
CA GLN A 3 25.74 -15.77 -3.16
C GLN A 3 25.47 -14.25 -3.12
N ILE A 4 26.19 -13.45 -3.92
CA ILE A 4 25.97 -12.00 -4.00
C ILE A 4 24.61 -11.66 -4.62
N GLN A 5 24.15 -12.43 -5.60
CA GLN A 5 22.85 -12.20 -6.26
C GLN A 5 21.69 -12.54 -5.32
N ASP A 6 21.82 -13.62 -4.54
CA ASP A 6 20.83 -14.01 -3.54
C ASP A 6 20.71 -12.98 -2.41
N GLU A 7 21.83 -12.44 -1.92
CA GLU A 7 21.85 -11.38 -0.89
C GLU A 7 21.20 -10.08 -1.39
N LEU A 8 21.50 -9.66 -2.62
CA LEU A 8 20.88 -8.46 -3.22
C LEU A 8 19.36 -8.62 -3.38
N LYS A 9 18.92 -9.80 -3.81
CA LYS A 9 17.49 -10.11 -3.92
C LYS A 9 16.79 -10.07 -2.56
N GLN A 10 17.40 -10.67 -1.53
CA GLN A 10 16.84 -10.64 -0.17
C GLN A 10 16.73 -9.22 0.39
N ARG A 11 17.72 -8.36 0.14
CA ARG A 11 17.66 -6.95 0.55
C ARG A 11 16.56 -6.19 -0.17
N SER A 12 16.37 -6.42 -1.47
CA SER A 12 15.29 -5.81 -2.24
C SER A 12 13.91 -6.27 -1.74
N ASP A 13 13.75 -7.57 -1.47
CA ASP A 13 12.49 -8.13 -0.96
C ASP A 13 12.17 -7.58 0.45
N LEU A 14 13.19 -7.34 1.28
CA LEU A 14 13.02 -6.71 2.59
C LEU A 14 12.59 -5.25 2.47
N GLN A 15 13.28 -4.46 1.63
CA GLN A 15 12.93 -3.05 1.41
C GLN A 15 11.49 -2.92 0.90
N ALA A 16 11.09 -3.74 -0.08
CA ALA A 16 9.73 -3.72 -0.62
C ALA A 16 8.66 -3.99 0.46
N ARG A 17 8.96 -4.85 1.45
CA ARG A 17 8.06 -5.13 2.57
C ARG A 17 8.00 -3.96 3.55
N GLU A 18 9.12 -3.31 3.83
CA GLU A 18 9.19 -2.13 4.69
C GLU A 18 8.45 -0.94 4.05
N ASP A 19 8.66 -0.69 2.76
CA ASP A 19 7.97 0.36 2.00
C ASP A 19 6.46 0.11 1.98
N LEU A 20 6.04 -1.14 1.76
CA LEU A 20 4.63 -1.52 1.80
C LEU A 20 4.04 -1.32 3.19
N GLN A 21 4.75 -1.70 4.25
CA GLN A 21 4.27 -1.51 5.62
C GLN A 21 4.09 -0.02 5.94
N THR A 22 5.01 0.81 5.45
CA THR A 22 4.94 2.27 5.59
C THR A 22 3.74 2.82 4.81
N LEU A 23 3.54 2.40 3.56
CA LEU A 23 2.36 2.77 2.77
C LEU A 23 1.05 2.37 3.46
N LEU A 24 0.96 1.15 4.00
CA LEU A 24 -0.25 0.71 4.70
C LEU A 24 -0.52 1.53 5.97
N SER A 25 0.51 2.05 6.62
CA SER A 25 0.38 2.83 7.85
C SER A 25 -0.32 4.18 7.65
N ILE A 26 -0.21 4.77 6.45
CA ILE A 26 -0.79 6.08 6.12
C ILE A 26 -2.26 6.02 5.65
N LEU A 27 -2.78 4.83 5.40
CA LEU A 27 -4.14 4.62 4.92
C LEU A 27 -5.18 4.71 6.05
N PRO A 28 -6.44 5.08 5.74
CA PRO A 28 -7.53 4.96 6.69
C PRO A 28 -7.64 3.54 7.25
N ALA A 29 -7.92 3.42 8.55
CA ALA A 29 -7.83 2.16 9.27
C ALA A 29 -8.66 1.03 8.64
N HIS A 30 -9.85 1.35 8.13
CA HIS A 30 -10.73 0.36 7.51
C HIS A 30 -10.17 -0.20 6.19
N ILE A 31 -9.47 0.62 5.39
CA ILE A 31 -8.79 0.20 4.16
C ILE A 31 -7.60 -0.69 4.50
N ARG A 32 -6.76 -0.25 5.45
CA ARG A 32 -5.60 -1.03 5.90
C ARG A 32 -6.03 -2.40 6.41
N GLN A 33 -7.05 -2.45 7.26
CA GLN A 33 -7.56 -3.71 7.82
C GLN A 33 -8.03 -4.68 6.75
N GLU A 34 -8.72 -4.19 5.71
CA GLU A 34 -9.18 -5.04 4.61
C GLU A 34 -7.99 -5.59 3.80
N LEU A 35 -6.98 -4.76 3.52
CA LEU A 35 -5.75 -5.19 2.83
C LEU A 35 -4.98 -6.24 3.62
N GLU A 36 -4.86 -6.04 4.94
CA GLU A 36 -4.21 -6.98 5.86
C GLU A 36 -4.96 -8.32 5.92
N GLN A 37 -6.29 -8.29 6.00
CA GLN A 37 -7.14 -9.48 6.03
C GLN A 37 -7.10 -10.28 4.73
N ASN A 38 -7.00 -9.60 3.59
CA ASN A 38 -6.86 -10.28 2.31
C ASN A 38 -5.53 -11.05 2.21
N GLY A 39 -4.47 -10.62 2.89
CA GLY A 39 -3.21 -11.38 3.00
C GLY A 39 -2.45 -11.54 1.67
N ARG A 40 -2.72 -10.66 0.70
CA ARG A 40 -2.21 -10.71 -0.68
C ARG A 40 -1.23 -9.58 -1.00
N GLN A 41 -0.51 -9.10 0.00
CA GLN A 41 0.45 -7.99 -0.09
C GLN A 41 1.48 -8.20 -1.21
N ASP A 42 2.03 -9.41 -1.34
CA ASP A 42 3.04 -9.75 -2.36
C ASP A 42 2.52 -9.66 -3.81
N GLN A 43 1.20 -9.53 -3.99
CA GLN A 43 0.53 -9.48 -5.29
C GLN A 43 -0.14 -8.12 -5.54
N LEU A 44 -0.10 -7.22 -4.57
CA LEU A 44 -0.72 -5.90 -4.63
C LEU A 44 0.04 -5.01 -5.62
N LEU A 45 -0.67 -4.41 -6.57
CA LEU A 45 -0.12 -3.51 -7.56
C LEU A 45 -0.43 -2.05 -7.22
N GLU A 46 -1.66 -1.77 -6.83
CA GLU A 46 -2.10 -0.41 -6.48
C GLU A 46 -3.34 -0.43 -5.59
N ILE A 47 -3.53 0.68 -4.87
CA ILE A 47 -4.72 0.97 -4.08
C ILE A 47 -5.34 2.23 -4.68
N VAL A 48 -6.60 2.16 -5.08
CA VAL A 48 -7.34 3.25 -5.71
C VAL A 48 -8.33 3.81 -4.71
N MET A 49 -8.16 5.10 -4.39
CA MET A 49 -9.01 5.87 -3.49
C MET A 49 -9.47 7.16 -4.17
N ASP A 50 -10.44 7.04 -5.07
CA ASP A 50 -11.03 8.20 -5.74
C ASP A 50 -12.17 8.80 -4.90
N LEU A 51 -12.16 10.12 -4.71
CA LEU A 51 -13.21 10.84 -4.00
C LEU A 51 -14.61 10.54 -4.59
N GLY A 52 -15.53 10.10 -3.74
CA GLY A 52 -16.91 9.76 -4.13
C GLY A 52 -17.03 8.40 -4.84
N ARG A 53 -16.02 7.53 -4.75
CA ARG A 53 -16.08 6.16 -5.27
C ARG A 53 -15.72 5.16 -4.17
N THR A 54 -16.20 3.92 -4.31
CA THR A 54 -15.77 2.83 -3.44
C THR A 54 -14.29 2.51 -3.70
N PRO A 55 -13.45 2.39 -2.66
CA PRO A 55 -12.04 2.13 -2.80
C PRO A 55 -11.79 0.68 -3.27
N SER A 56 -10.73 0.48 -4.03
CA SER A 56 -10.34 -0.85 -4.54
C SER A 56 -8.83 -1.08 -4.49
N ALA A 57 -8.45 -2.35 -4.48
CA ALA A 57 -7.07 -2.81 -4.64
C ALA A 57 -6.95 -3.60 -5.92
N ARG A 58 -5.94 -3.30 -6.74
CA ARG A 58 -5.58 -4.14 -7.88
C ARG A 58 -4.45 -5.08 -7.51
N TYR A 59 -4.63 -6.33 -7.88
CA TYR A 59 -3.68 -7.41 -7.76
C TYR A 59 -3.29 -7.91 -9.15
N VAL A 60 -2.24 -8.73 -9.22
CA VAL A 60 -1.77 -9.34 -10.48
C VAL A 60 -2.84 -10.10 -11.27
N ASP A 61 -3.90 -10.56 -10.61
CA ASP A 61 -4.95 -11.41 -11.18
C ASP A 61 -6.36 -10.78 -11.15
N GLY A 62 -6.51 -9.55 -10.67
CA GLY A 62 -7.82 -8.91 -10.60
C GLY A 62 -7.91 -7.73 -9.64
N GLU A 63 -9.13 -7.25 -9.43
CA GLU A 63 -9.44 -6.10 -8.57
C GLU A 63 -10.42 -6.51 -7.49
N VAL A 64 -10.21 -6.00 -6.27
CA VAL A 64 -11.06 -6.25 -5.09
C VAL A 64 -11.55 -4.92 -4.54
N VAL A 65 -12.84 -4.83 -4.26
CA VAL A 65 -13.43 -3.68 -3.56
C VAL A 65 -13.08 -3.79 -2.08
N LEU A 66 -12.48 -2.74 -1.51
CA LEU A 66 -11.99 -2.72 -0.13
C LEU A 66 -13.04 -2.24 0.87
N SER A 67 -14.04 -1.50 0.39
CA SER A 67 -15.15 -1.00 1.20
C SER A 67 -16.34 -0.70 0.31
N ASN A 68 -17.55 -0.90 0.84
CA ASN A 68 -18.79 -0.45 0.19
C ASN A 68 -19.13 1.02 0.52
N VAL A 69 -18.26 1.69 1.28
CA VAL A 69 -18.36 3.12 1.61
C VAL A 69 -17.53 3.90 0.59
N GLU A 70 -18.11 4.97 0.06
CA GLU A 70 -17.38 5.88 -0.84
C GLU A 70 -16.30 6.64 -0.08
N VAL A 71 -15.15 6.81 -0.71
CA VAL A 71 -14.04 7.59 -0.17
C VAL A 71 -14.47 9.05 0.00
N THR A 72 -14.23 9.59 1.18
CA THR A 72 -14.55 10.96 1.56
C THR A 72 -13.35 11.89 1.42
N ALA A 73 -13.60 13.20 1.35
CA ALA A 73 -12.53 14.20 1.33
C ALA A 73 -11.69 14.20 2.62
N GLU A 74 -12.30 13.82 3.75
CA GLU A 74 -11.60 13.69 5.04
C GLU A 74 -10.61 12.52 5.03
N GLU A 75 -10.96 11.41 4.38
CA GLU A 75 -10.06 10.27 4.21
C GLU A 75 -8.90 10.60 3.28
N ILE A 76 -9.15 11.32 2.18
CA ILE A 76 -8.07 11.82 1.31
C ILE A 76 -7.15 12.76 2.09
N ALA A 77 -7.71 13.72 2.84
CA ALA A 77 -6.93 14.64 3.67
C ALA A 77 -6.10 13.90 4.74
N THR A 78 -6.64 12.80 5.29
CA THR A 78 -5.90 11.93 6.22
C THR A 78 -4.69 11.32 5.50
N VAL A 79 -4.87 10.75 4.31
CA VAL A 79 -3.76 10.18 3.55
C VAL A 79 -2.73 11.25 3.19
N GLU A 80 -3.16 12.41 2.69
CA GLU A 80 -2.28 13.54 2.36
C GLU A 80 -1.43 14.01 3.55
N ALA A 81 -2.04 14.11 4.75
CA ALA A 81 -1.33 14.52 5.95
C ALA A 81 -0.24 13.52 6.36
N ASN A 82 -0.48 12.22 6.14
CA ASN A 82 0.47 11.16 6.50
C ASN A 82 1.50 10.88 5.38
N ILE A 83 1.27 11.33 4.14
CA ILE A 83 2.30 11.31 3.08
C ILE A 83 3.50 12.21 3.44
N GLY A 84 3.27 13.30 4.19
CA GLY A 84 4.36 14.15 4.67
C GLY A 84 5.39 13.40 5.52
N ASP A 85 4.95 12.43 6.33
CA ASP A 85 5.82 11.53 7.09
C ASP A 85 6.48 10.44 6.21
N PHE A 86 5.99 10.23 4.97
CA PHE A 86 6.49 9.23 4.02
C PHE A 86 7.56 9.78 3.05
N ASP A 87 7.47 11.05 2.63
CA ASP A 87 8.39 11.63 1.62
C ASP A 87 9.80 11.94 2.16
N ASP A 88 9.99 11.99 3.48
CA ASP A 88 11.29 12.32 4.10
C ASP A 88 12.37 11.23 3.87
N ASP A 89 12.00 10.00 3.53
CA ASP A 89 12.93 8.88 3.32
C ASP A 89 13.03 8.38 1.85
N ASN A 90 12.18 8.86 0.94
CA ASN A 90 12.06 8.30 -0.43
C ASN A 90 12.60 9.20 -1.56
N ARG A 91 13.28 10.30 -1.23
CA ARG A 91 14.01 11.15 -2.19
C ARG A 91 15.51 10.83 -2.21
N ALA A 92 15.88 9.80 -2.98
CA ALA A 92 17.25 9.61 -3.46
C ALA A 92 17.59 10.58 -4.61
#